data_AF-A0A814I3U1-F1
#
_entry.id   AF-A0A814I3U1-F1
#
_cell.length_a   1.000
_cell.length_b   1.000
_cell.length_c   1.000
_cell.angle_alpha   90.00
_cell.angle_beta   90.00
_cell.angle_gamma   90.00
#
_symmetry.space_group_name_H-M   'P 1'
#
loop_
_entity.id
_entity.type
_entity.pdbx_description
1 polymer ?
#
loop_
_entity_poly.entity_id
_entity_poly.type
_entity_poly.pdbx_seq_one_letter_code
_entity_poly.pdbx_strand_id
1 'polypeptide(L)'
;MACRPLIKNGSRLLRPTLYSRTIVNGTQDKPPFPKVLPAGLPIQNELPEVKYVPDTPPNHINYPNMSRRLLACRGVEIVHNELIHKQYGIMALAPGLMKEGHFNSIRDMVNKRIDMERCFSIWRVDPPWHPWYFKGLNKKRGAGKGSIEYFVTPIKANRIIIEVGGTLSFDYLYRTLLSIAEVLPFPAIPVSQELLDKWQAERNEIQEKNINRFSWEYLVRNNFMNCHRYADFYDIEFARYGPKIR
;
A
#
# COMPACT_ATOMS: atom_id res chain seq x y z
N MET A 1 65.59 -54.98 -5.26
CA MET A 1 65.84 -53.57 -4.88
C MET A 1 64.61 -53.04 -4.16
N ALA A 2 64.81 -52.48 -2.98
CA ALA A 2 63.79 -52.19 -1.99
C ALA A 2 63.08 -50.86 -2.25
N CYS A 3 61.78 -50.80 -1.97
CA CYS A 3 61.10 -49.57 -1.56
C CYS A 3 60.24 -49.88 -0.33
N ARG A 4 60.52 -49.20 0.77
CA ARG A 4 59.83 -49.32 2.07
C ARG A 4 58.48 -48.59 2.04
N PRO A 5 57.49 -49.02 2.85
CA PRO A 5 56.18 -48.37 3.01
C PRO A 5 56.15 -47.44 4.23
N LEU A 6 55.34 -46.38 4.22
CA LEU A 6 54.92 -45.68 5.45
C LEU A 6 53.47 -45.15 5.39
N ILE A 7 52.65 -45.81 6.22
CA ILE A 7 51.72 -45.27 7.23
C ILE A 7 50.39 -44.61 6.82
N LYS A 8 49.33 -45.34 7.25
CA LYS A 8 47.97 -45.00 7.67
C LYS A 8 47.67 -43.53 8.03
N ASN A 9 46.48 -43.07 7.63
CA ASN A 9 45.41 -42.47 8.45
C ASN A 9 44.40 -41.84 7.47
N GLY A 10 43.16 -42.29 7.38
CA GLY A 10 42.19 -42.19 8.47
C GLY A 10 41.36 -40.93 8.26
N SER A 11 40.30 -41.07 7.46
CA SER A 11 39.11 -40.21 7.33
C SER A 11 39.03 -38.94 8.19
N ARG A 12 38.97 -37.77 7.55
CA ARG A 12 38.13 -36.67 8.02
C ARG A 12 37.71 -35.77 6.86
N LEU A 13 36.48 -36.03 6.40
CA LEU A 13 35.72 -35.17 5.51
C LEU A 13 35.74 -33.74 6.06
N LEU A 14 36.05 -32.78 5.18
CA LEU A 14 35.88 -31.36 5.41
C LEU A 14 34.40 -31.11 5.69
N ARG A 15 34.06 -30.89 6.97
CA ARG A 15 32.77 -30.33 7.36
C ARG A 15 32.77 -28.87 6.94
N PRO A 16 31.68 -28.34 6.35
CA PRO A 16 31.50 -26.90 6.27
C PRO A 16 31.48 -26.38 7.71
N THR A 17 32.30 -25.37 7.98
CA THR A 17 32.26 -24.61 9.23
C THR A 17 30.87 -23.99 9.33
N LEU A 18 29.97 -24.72 10.00
CA LEU A 18 28.78 -24.16 10.57
C LEU A 18 29.24 -22.93 11.34
N TYR A 19 28.81 -21.77 10.88
CA TYR A 19 28.86 -20.53 11.63
C TYR A 19 28.18 -20.85 12.97
N SER A 20 29.00 -21.13 13.99
CA SER A 20 28.52 -21.31 15.35
C SER A 20 28.00 -19.95 15.75
N ARG A 21 26.71 -19.73 15.50
CA ARG A 21 25.97 -18.63 16.08
C ARG A 21 25.97 -18.95 17.57
N THR A 22 26.94 -18.39 18.29
CA THR A 22 26.85 -18.32 19.74
C THR A 22 25.49 -17.69 20.02
N ILE A 23 24.57 -18.48 20.58
CA ILE A 23 23.35 -17.94 21.15
C ILE A 23 23.81 -17.20 22.38
N VAL A 24 24.22 -15.95 22.18
CA VAL A 24 24.21 -14.99 23.25
C VAL A 24 22.74 -14.91 23.62
N ASN A 25 22.38 -15.48 24.77
CA ASN A 25 21.14 -15.15 25.46
C ASN A 25 21.26 -13.70 25.94
N GLY A 26 21.44 -12.76 25.00
CA GLY A 26 21.06 -11.40 25.20
C GLY A 26 19.55 -11.44 25.24
N THR A 27 18.98 -11.16 26.40
CA THR A 27 17.61 -10.67 26.50
C THR A 27 17.48 -9.66 25.38
N GLN A 28 16.71 -9.97 24.34
CA GLN A 28 16.31 -8.91 23.42
C GLN A 28 15.44 -8.03 24.28
N ASP A 29 16.03 -6.95 24.79
CA ASP A 29 15.29 -5.85 25.39
C ASP A 29 14.40 -5.35 24.26
N LYS A 30 13.21 -5.95 24.16
CA LYS A 30 12.13 -5.42 23.34
C LYS A 30 12.04 -3.98 23.78
N PRO A 31 12.18 -3.00 22.87
CA PRO A 31 12.14 -1.59 23.26
C PRO A 31 10.88 -1.43 24.11
N PRO A 32 11.00 -0.87 25.33
CA PRO A 32 9.86 -0.75 26.22
C PRO A 32 8.76 -0.05 25.44
N PHE A 33 7.55 -0.61 25.46
CA PHE A 33 6.41 0.02 24.80
C PHE A 33 6.39 1.49 25.22
N PRO A 34 6.31 2.44 24.27
CA PRO A 34 6.25 3.85 24.61
C PRO A 34 5.08 4.06 25.57
N LYS A 35 5.41 4.46 26.81
CA LYS A 35 4.45 4.55 27.93
C LYS A 35 3.43 5.68 27.76
N VAL A 36 3.59 6.52 26.75
CA VAL A 36 2.81 7.75 26.59
C VAL A 36 1.79 7.54 25.48
N LEU A 37 0.53 7.34 25.87
CA LEU A 37 -0.61 7.55 25.00
C LEU A 37 -0.60 9.02 24.56
N PRO A 38 -0.43 9.37 23.27
CA PRO A 38 -0.76 10.70 22.83
C PRO A 38 -2.24 10.96 23.16
N ALA A 39 -2.53 12.17 23.62
CA ALA A 39 -3.82 12.56 24.20
C ALA A 39 -5.04 11.99 23.46
N GLY A 40 -5.80 11.14 24.15
CA GLY A 40 -7.12 10.63 23.77
C GLY A 40 -7.14 9.74 22.53
N LEU A 41 -7.28 8.42 22.74
CA LEU A 41 -7.77 7.54 21.67
C LEU A 41 -9.10 8.12 21.12
N PRO A 42 -9.35 8.02 19.81
CA PRO A 42 -10.64 8.42 19.26
C PRO A 42 -11.78 7.66 19.95
N ILE A 43 -12.99 8.23 19.98
CA ILE A 43 -14.17 7.62 20.61
C ILE A 43 -14.46 6.23 20.00
N GLN A 44 -14.08 6.01 18.74
CA GLN A 44 -14.18 4.73 18.04
C GLN A 44 -12.78 4.28 17.60
N ASN A 45 -12.32 3.17 18.17
CA ASN A 45 -11.02 2.57 17.84
C ASN A 45 -11.11 1.57 16.70
N GLU A 46 -12.28 0.95 16.53
CA GLU A 46 -12.54 -0.06 15.51
C GLU A 46 -12.86 0.55 14.15
N LEU A 47 -12.55 -0.18 13.08
CA LEU A 47 -12.99 0.23 11.75
C LEU A 47 -14.52 0.08 11.64
N PRO A 48 -15.23 1.14 11.22
CA PRO A 48 -16.67 1.09 11.02
C PRO A 48 -17.01 0.20 9.83
N GLU A 49 -18.24 -0.33 9.86
CA GLU A 49 -18.81 -1.08 8.75
C GLU A 49 -19.04 -0.20 7.54
N VAL A 50 -18.67 -0.71 6.37
CA VAL A 50 -18.92 -0.03 5.10
C VAL A 50 -20.16 -0.65 4.47
N LYS A 51 -21.18 0.18 4.23
CA LYS A 51 -22.44 -0.25 3.60
C LYS A 51 -22.21 -0.65 2.14
N TYR A 52 -22.99 -1.62 1.66
CA TYR A 52 -22.97 -2.10 0.28
C TYR A 52 -23.40 -1.04 -0.75
N VAL A 53 -24.47 -0.32 -0.41
CA VAL A 53 -24.97 0.81 -1.20
C VAL A 53 -24.67 2.07 -0.38
N PRO A 54 -24.21 3.17 -1.02
CA PRO A 54 -24.23 4.48 -0.39
C PRO A 54 -25.61 4.79 0.18
N ASP A 55 -25.67 5.73 1.13
CA ASP A 55 -26.96 6.20 1.61
C ASP A 55 -27.74 6.85 0.46
N THR A 56 -28.93 6.31 0.20
CA THR A 56 -29.78 6.78 -0.90
C THR A 56 -30.07 8.26 -0.70
N PRO A 57 -29.95 9.10 -1.75
CA PRO A 57 -30.31 10.51 -1.62
C PRO A 57 -31.76 10.64 -1.13
N PRO A 58 -32.06 11.65 -0.30
CA PRO A 58 -33.43 11.91 0.13
C PRO A 58 -34.33 12.02 -1.11
N ASN A 59 -35.54 11.45 -1.02
CA ASN A 59 -36.57 11.39 -2.06
C ASN A 59 -36.53 10.20 -3.03
N HIS A 60 -35.89 9.07 -2.68
CA HIS A 60 -35.88 7.84 -3.50
C HIS A 60 -35.39 8.08 -4.94
N ILE A 61 -34.51 9.06 -5.14
CA ILE A 61 -33.95 9.38 -6.44
C ILE A 61 -32.90 8.33 -6.78
N ASN A 62 -33.00 7.76 -7.98
CA ASN A 62 -31.97 6.85 -8.48
C ASN A 62 -30.63 7.57 -8.65
N TYR A 63 -29.53 6.88 -8.38
CA TYR A 63 -28.20 7.42 -8.60
C TYR A 63 -28.01 7.91 -10.04
N PRO A 64 -27.38 9.08 -10.24
CA PRO A 64 -27.15 9.61 -11.57
C PRO A 64 -26.29 8.65 -12.39
N ASN A 65 -26.55 8.61 -13.69
CA ASN A 65 -25.89 7.66 -14.58
C ASN A 65 -24.43 8.10 -14.84
N MET A 66 -23.45 7.42 -14.24
CA MET A 66 -22.02 7.79 -14.37
C MET A 66 -21.25 6.91 -15.37
N SER A 67 -20.33 7.47 -16.15
CA SER A 67 -19.36 6.65 -16.90
C SER A 67 -18.45 5.89 -15.93
N ARG A 68 -17.75 4.83 -16.38
CA ARG A 68 -16.84 4.04 -15.49
C ARG A 68 -15.65 4.82 -14.91
N ARG A 69 -15.41 6.05 -15.38
CA ARG A 69 -14.37 6.99 -14.92
C ARG A 69 -13.03 6.35 -14.47
N LEU A 70 -12.45 5.47 -15.30
CA LEU A 70 -11.17 4.80 -15.00
C LEU A 70 -10.00 5.78 -14.78
N LEU A 71 -10.11 6.98 -15.35
CA LEU A 71 -9.16 8.09 -15.13
C LEU A 71 -9.02 8.47 -13.65
N ALA A 72 -10.00 8.16 -12.79
CA ALA A 72 -9.94 8.45 -11.36
C ALA A 72 -8.80 7.69 -10.64
N CYS A 73 -8.44 6.51 -11.13
CA CYS A 73 -7.35 5.70 -10.58
C CYS A 73 -5.98 6.12 -11.13
N ARG A 74 -5.91 6.89 -12.22
CA ARG A 74 -4.64 7.14 -12.91
C ARG A 74 -3.75 8.15 -12.16
N GLY A 75 -2.45 7.91 -12.23
CA GLY A 75 -1.42 8.75 -11.61
C GLY A 75 -1.17 8.42 -10.14
N VAL A 76 -0.39 9.28 -9.48
CA VAL A 76 -0.16 9.19 -8.03
C VAL A 76 -1.14 10.06 -7.25
N GLU A 77 -1.39 9.66 -6.01
CA GLU A 77 -2.09 10.46 -5.01
C GLU A 77 -1.18 11.60 -4.51
N ILE A 78 -1.70 12.83 -4.51
CA ILE A 78 -0.97 14.03 -4.06
C ILE A 78 -1.40 14.44 -2.64
N VAL A 79 -2.64 14.15 -2.25
CA VAL A 79 -3.26 14.68 -1.02
C VAL A 79 -3.21 13.67 0.12
N HIS A 80 -3.60 12.42 -0.13
CA HIS A 80 -3.72 11.38 0.90
C HIS A 80 -2.52 10.44 0.92
N ASN A 81 -1.32 10.97 0.73
CA ASN A 81 -0.04 10.25 0.75
C ASN A 81 0.67 10.30 2.12
N GLU A 82 0.22 11.17 3.04
CA GLU A 82 0.83 11.38 4.36
C GLU A 82 -0.04 10.83 5.52
N LEU A 83 0.63 10.35 6.58
CA LEU A 83 0.01 9.91 7.81
C LEU A 83 -0.39 11.13 8.66
N ILE A 84 -1.66 11.22 9.06
CA ILE A 84 -2.17 12.34 9.87
C ILE A 84 -1.67 12.18 11.31
N HIS A 85 -1.73 10.95 11.83
CA HIS A 85 -1.34 10.58 13.18
C HIS A 85 0.16 10.28 13.28
N LYS A 86 0.90 10.30 12.14
CA LYS A 86 2.35 10.12 12.06
C LYS A 86 2.87 8.84 12.74
N GLN A 87 2.10 7.76 12.66
CA GLN A 87 2.47 6.47 13.23
C GLN A 87 2.61 5.41 12.13
N TYR A 88 1.53 4.67 11.83
CA TYR A 88 1.57 3.56 10.88
C TYR A 88 0.39 3.58 9.92
N GLY A 89 0.54 2.89 8.79
CA GLY A 89 -0.56 2.71 7.85
C GLY A 89 -0.25 1.69 6.76
N ILE A 90 -1.18 1.56 5.82
CA ILE A 90 -1.03 0.75 4.62
C ILE A 90 -1.09 1.68 3.41
N MET A 91 -0.04 1.67 2.60
CA MET A 91 0.08 2.49 1.39
C MET A 91 -0.11 1.64 0.14
N ALA A 92 -0.94 2.10 -0.80
CA ALA A 92 -1.10 1.50 -2.12
C ALA A 92 0.14 1.74 -2.99
N LEU A 93 0.72 0.70 -3.60
CA LEU A 93 1.81 0.85 -4.57
C LEU A 93 1.31 1.04 -5.99
N ALA A 94 0.16 0.45 -6.31
CA ALA A 94 -0.46 0.53 -7.63
C ALA A 94 -1.89 1.07 -7.51
N PRO A 95 -2.40 1.69 -8.59
CA PRO A 95 -3.79 2.10 -8.64
C PRO A 95 -4.73 0.89 -8.69
N GLY A 96 -5.96 1.06 -8.21
CA GLY A 96 -6.95 -0.01 -8.22
C GLY A 96 -8.35 0.42 -7.80
N LEU A 97 -9.29 -0.52 -7.86
CA LEU A 97 -10.68 -0.31 -7.47
C LEU A 97 -11.00 -1.15 -6.24
N MET A 98 -11.50 -0.51 -5.18
CA MET A 98 -11.98 -1.21 -3.99
C MET A 98 -13.49 -1.35 -4.02
N LYS A 99 -13.98 -2.58 -3.85
CA LYS A 99 -15.40 -2.90 -3.66
C LYS A 99 -15.72 -2.96 -2.17
N GLU A 100 -16.99 -2.86 -1.80
CA GLU A 100 -17.42 -3.02 -0.40
C GLU A 100 -16.91 -4.33 0.24
N GLY A 101 -16.95 -5.46 -0.47
CA GLY A 101 -16.45 -6.73 0.06
C GLY A 101 -14.97 -6.70 0.47
N HIS A 102 -14.14 -5.89 -0.20
CA HIS A 102 -12.74 -5.70 0.22
C HIS A 102 -12.66 -4.88 1.52
N PHE A 103 -13.47 -3.81 1.64
CA PHE A 103 -13.55 -3.02 2.88
C PHE A 103 -13.96 -3.89 4.06
N ASN A 104 -15.02 -4.68 3.92
CA ASN A 104 -15.54 -5.50 5.03
C ASN A 104 -14.62 -6.68 5.37
N SER A 105 -13.96 -7.29 4.38
CA SER A 105 -12.92 -8.31 4.65
C SER A 105 -11.75 -7.73 5.45
N ILE A 106 -11.31 -6.53 5.09
CA ILE A 106 -10.20 -5.86 5.77
C ILE A 106 -10.59 -5.37 7.15
N ARG A 107 -11.77 -4.76 7.30
CA ARG A 107 -12.35 -4.38 8.60
C ARG A 107 -12.32 -5.56 9.56
N ASP A 108 -12.85 -6.69 9.11
CA ASP A 108 -12.89 -7.93 9.89
C ASP A 108 -11.49 -8.37 10.32
N MET A 109 -10.51 -8.34 9.42
CA MET A 109 -9.13 -8.72 9.73
C MET A 109 -8.50 -7.75 10.73
N VAL A 110 -8.70 -6.46 10.55
CA VAL A 110 -8.19 -5.41 11.44
C VAL A 110 -8.78 -5.56 12.83
N ASN A 111 -10.10 -5.57 12.95
CA ASN A 111 -10.81 -5.66 14.23
C ASN A 111 -10.55 -7.00 14.95
N LYS A 112 -10.28 -8.10 14.23
CA LYS A 112 -9.95 -9.40 14.83
C LYS A 112 -8.49 -9.56 15.23
N ARG A 113 -7.55 -8.94 14.50
CA ARG A 113 -6.10 -9.18 14.68
C ARG A 113 -5.36 -8.07 15.42
N ILE A 114 -5.86 -6.84 15.39
CA ILE A 114 -5.26 -5.69 16.08
C ILE A 114 -5.97 -5.50 17.42
N ASP A 115 -5.18 -5.27 18.47
CA ASP A 115 -5.69 -4.99 19.81
C ASP A 115 -6.23 -3.54 19.88
N MET A 116 -7.56 -3.41 19.84
CA MET A 116 -8.28 -2.14 19.77
C MET A 116 -8.37 -1.40 21.11
N GLU A 117 -7.94 -2.04 22.21
CA GLU A 117 -7.81 -1.34 23.50
C GLU A 117 -6.58 -0.42 23.50
N ARG A 118 -5.53 -0.85 22.79
CA ARG A 118 -4.22 -0.19 22.75
C ARG A 118 -3.99 0.61 21.48
N CYS A 119 -4.74 0.29 20.44
CA CYS A 119 -4.64 0.89 19.12
C CYS A 119 -6.00 1.35 18.62
N PHE A 120 -5.96 2.22 17.62
CA PHE A 120 -7.11 2.62 16.84
C PHE A 120 -6.79 2.47 15.36
N SER A 121 -7.82 2.20 14.57
CA SER A 121 -7.73 2.05 13.12
C SER A 121 -8.73 2.98 12.45
N ILE A 122 -8.29 3.72 11.44
CA ILE A 122 -9.12 4.70 10.73
C ILE A 122 -9.04 4.45 9.23
N TRP A 123 -10.19 4.53 8.56
CA TRP A 123 -10.27 4.57 7.10
C TRP A 123 -9.77 5.93 6.59
N ARG A 124 -8.80 5.91 5.68
CA ARG A 124 -8.33 7.11 4.93
C ARG A 124 -8.94 7.18 3.53
N VAL A 125 -9.90 6.31 3.28
CA VAL A 125 -10.55 6.12 1.99
C VAL A 125 -12.05 6.20 2.21
N ASP A 126 -12.71 6.93 1.31
CA ASP A 126 -14.15 7.06 1.34
C ASP A 126 -14.83 5.72 1.02
N PRO A 127 -16.02 5.47 1.60
CA PRO A 127 -16.79 4.29 1.25
C PRO A 127 -17.11 4.27 -0.26
N PRO A 128 -17.39 3.09 -0.83
CA PRO A 128 -17.70 2.94 -2.25
C PRO A 128 -18.83 3.87 -2.69
N TRP A 129 -18.52 4.83 -3.56
CA TRP A 129 -19.47 5.84 -4.05
C TRP A 129 -19.67 5.78 -5.56
N HIS A 130 -18.73 5.19 -6.30
CA HIS A 130 -18.77 5.18 -7.76
C HIS A 130 -19.58 3.97 -8.26
N PRO A 131 -20.71 4.16 -8.96
CA PRO A 131 -21.55 3.06 -9.41
C PRO A 131 -20.90 2.29 -10.56
N TRP A 132 -20.85 0.97 -10.43
CA TRP A 132 -20.39 0.07 -11.48
C TRP A 132 -21.58 -0.62 -12.16
N TYR A 133 -21.63 -0.55 -13.49
CA TYR A 133 -22.77 -1.00 -14.27
C TYR A 133 -22.44 -2.22 -15.09
N PHE A 134 -23.33 -3.22 -15.05
CA PHE A 134 -23.21 -4.45 -15.82
C PHE A 134 -24.49 -4.69 -16.64
N LYS A 135 -24.32 -5.23 -17.84
CA LYS A 135 -25.46 -5.74 -18.61
C LYS A 135 -25.59 -7.22 -18.31
N GLY A 136 -26.78 -7.67 -17.96
CA GLY A 136 -27.04 -9.08 -17.68
C GLY A 136 -26.51 -10.00 -18.81
N LEU A 137 -26.15 -11.22 -18.42
CA LEU A 137 -25.66 -12.23 -19.34
C LEU A 137 -26.63 -12.44 -20.52
N ASN A 138 -26.11 -12.77 -21.70
CA ASN A 138 -26.88 -13.03 -22.92
C ASN A 138 -27.66 -11.83 -23.51
N LYS A 139 -27.40 -10.59 -23.05
CA LYS A 139 -27.95 -9.38 -23.70
C LYS A 139 -27.06 -8.93 -24.86
N LYS A 140 -27.69 -8.51 -25.96
CA LYS A 140 -26.98 -7.93 -27.12
C LYS A 140 -26.35 -6.57 -26.77
N ARG A 141 -25.32 -6.17 -27.52
CA ARG A 141 -24.77 -4.80 -27.45
C ARG A 141 -25.86 -3.80 -27.89
N GLY A 142 -25.81 -2.56 -27.40
CA GLY A 142 -26.86 -1.55 -27.62
C GLY A 142 -27.94 -1.50 -26.52
N ALA A 143 -29.06 -0.82 -26.75
CA ALA A 143 -30.18 -0.65 -25.81
C ALA A 143 -29.83 0.07 -24.48
N GLY A 144 -28.89 1.02 -24.52
CA GLY A 144 -28.54 1.83 -23.35
C GLY A 144 -27.59 1.15 -22.37
N LYS A 145 -27.59 1.62 -21.12
CA LYS A 145 -26.71 1.16 -20.04
C LYS A 145 -27.44 0.15 -19.14
N GLY A 146 -26.70 -0.75 -18.51
CA GLY A 146 -27.27 -1.76 -17.62
C GLY A 146 -27.66 -1.21 -16.24
N SER A 147 -28.05 -2.09 -15.33
CA SER A 147 -28.29 -1.75 -13.92
C SER A 147 -26.97 -1.58 -13.17
N ILE A 148 -27.02 -0.87 -12.04
CA ILE A 148 -25.91 -0.80 -11.08
C ILE A 148 -25.82 -2.16 -10.38
N GLU A 149 -24.64 -2.76 -10.39
CA GLU A 149 -24.39 -4.04 -9.71
C GLU A 149 -23.81 -3.79 -8.33
N TYR A 150 -22.74 -2.99 -8.23
CA TYR A 150 -22.07 -2.62 -6.99
C TYR A 150 -21.44 -1.24 -7.10
N PHE A 151 -20.96 -0.72 -5.98
CA PHE A 151 -20.19 0.52 -5.92
C PHE A 151 -18.71 0.23 -5.70
N VAL A 152 -17.86 1.15 -6.18
CA VAL A 152 -16.41 1.08 -6.03
C VAL A 152 -15.84 2.41 -5.55
N THR A 153 -14.69 2.35 -4.88
CA THR A 153 -13.83 3.52 -4.64
C THR A 153 -12.57 3.39 -5.50
N PRO A 154 -12.29 4.37 -6.39
CA PRO A 154 -11.03 4.41 -7.12
C PRO A 154 -9.87 4.87 -6.22
N ILE A 155 -8.79 4.10 -6.24
CA ILE A 155 -7.56 4.34 -5.47
C ILE A 155 -6.41 4.61 -6.44
N LYS A 156 -5.63 5.66 -6.17
CA LYS A 156 -4.40 6.00 -6.88
C LYS A 156 -3.18 5.38 -6.19
N ALA A 157 -2.06 5.29 -6.89
CA ALA A 157 -0.78 4.90 -6.30
C ALA A 157 -0.33 5.90 -5.22
N ASN A 158 0.41 5.42 -4.22
CA ASN A 158 0.87 6.16 -3.02
C ASN A 158 -0.25 6.68 -2.10
N ARG A 159 -1.50 6.24 -2.28
CA ARG A 159 -2.58 6.58 -1.35
C ARG A 159 -2.49 5.71 -0.10
N ILE A 160 -2.62 6.32 1.08
CA ILE A 160 -2.78 5.61 2.34
C ILE A 160 -4.24 5.18 2.48
N ILE A 161 -4.45 3.91 2.79
CA ILE A 161 -5.79 3.29 2.83
C ILE A 161 -6.30 3.23 4.25
N ILE A 162 -5.48 2.71 5.14
CA ILE A 162 -5.76 2.53 6.55
C ILE A 162 -4.63 3.21 7.31
N GLU A 163 -5.02 3.93 8.33
CA GLU A 163 -4.09 4.47 9.31
C GLU A 163 -4.33 3.73 10.63
N VAL A 164 -3.24 3.25 11.23
CA VAL A 164 -3.27 2.58 12.53
C VAL A 164 -2.38 3.37 13.47
N GLY A 165 -2.95 3.73 14.61
CA GLY A 165 -2.20 4.37 15.68
C GLY A 165 -2.41 3.69 17.02
N GLY A 166 -1.61 4.05 18.02
CA GLY A 166 -1.65 3.45 19.35
C GLY A 166 -0.27 3.38 20.01
N THR A 167 -0.18 2.48 21.00
CA THR A 167 1.04 2.25 21.78
C THR A 167 1.91 1.10 21.25
N LEU A 168 1.38 0.28 20.33
CA LEU A 168 2.10 -0.86 19.78
C LEU A 168 3.23 -0.43 18.83
N SER A 169 4.30 -1.20 18.81
CA SER A 169 5.44 -0.98 17.91
C SER A 169 5.15 -1.45 16.49
N PHE A 170 5.83 -0.85 15.50
CA PHE A 170 5.69 -1.24 14.10
C PHE A 170 6.05 -2.70 13.85
N ASP A 171 7.11 -3.22 14.48
CA ASP A 171 7.56 -4.62 14.32
C ASP A 171 6.45 -5.62 14.70
N TYR A 172 5.70 -5.32 15.76
CA TYR A 172 4.56 -6.13 16.18
C TYR A 172 3.43 -6.09 15.15
N LEU A 173 3.11 -4.89 14.63
CA LEU A 173 2.02 -4.71 13.67
C LEU A 173 2.37 -5.15 12.25
N TYR A 174 3.65 -5.18 11.89
CA TYR A 174 4.13 -5.36 10.52
C TYR A 174 3.55 -6.62 9.87
N ARG A 175 3.58 -7.76 10.56
CA ARG A 175 3.04 -9.03 10.03
C ARG A 175 1.54 -8.96 9.80
N THR A 176 0.81 -8.35 10.73
CA THR A 176 -0.65 -8.20 10.64
C THR A 176 -1.01 -7.26 9.49
N LEU A 177 -0.36 -6.11 9.39
CA LEU A 177 -0.57 -5.15 8.30
C LEU A 177 -0.18 -5.72 6.95
N LEU A 178 0.87 -6.56 6.88
CA LEU A 178 1.25 -7.26 5.66
C LEU A 178 0.17 -8.25 5.22
N SER A 179 -0.38 -9.07 6.13
CA SER A 179 -1.51 -9.94 5.80
C SER A 179 -2.73 -9.16 5.31
N ILE A 180 -2.99 -7.97 5.87
CA ILE A 180 -4.08 -7.10 5.41
C ILE A 180 -3.78 -6.56 4.00
N ALA A 181 -2.52 -6.18 3.74
CA ALA A 181 -2.10 -5.68 2.44
C ALA A 181 -2.23 -6.74 1.33
N GLU A 182 -2.04 -8.03 1.64
CA GLU A 182 -2.24 -9.13 0.69
C GLU A 182 -3.70 -9.34 0.27
N VAL A 183 -4.67 -8.93 1.11
CA VAL A 183 -6.11 -9.03 0.81
C VAL A 183 -6.59 -7.90 -0.10
N LEU A 184 -5.83 -6.80 -0.21
CA LEU A 184 -6.17 -5.73 -1.13
C LEU A 184 -6.08 -6.21 -2.58
N PRO A 185 -6.94 -5.70 -3.48
CA PRO A 185 -6.96 -6.11 -4.89
C PRO A 185 -5.77 -5.56 -5.71
N PHE A 186 -4.85 -4.83 -5.08
CA PHE A 186 -3.67 -4.24 -5.69
C PHE A 186 -2.50 -4.33 -4.69
N PRO A 187 -1.23 -4.30 -5.17
CA PRO A 187 -0.08 -4.35 -4.29
C PRO A 187 -0.08 -3.16 -3.34
N ALA A 188 0.06 -3.45 -2.05
CA ALA A 188 0.14 -2.48 -0.98
C ALA A 188 1.22 -2.90 0.01
N ILE A 189 1.74 -1.93 0.77
CA ILE A 189 2.78 -2.18 1.76
C ILE A 189 2.47 -1.49 3.08
N PRO A 190 2.79 -2.13 4.23
CA PRO A 190 2.76 -1.47 5.51
C PRO A 190 3.87 -0.41 5.59
N VAL A 191 3.53 0.76 6.11
CA VAL A 191 4.44 1.90 6.23
C VAL A 191 4.41 2.47 7.65
N SER A 192 5.56 2.97 8.10
CA SER A 192 5.69 3.78 9.31
C SER A 192 6.12 5.20 8.92
N GLN A 193 5.91 6.17 9.80
CA GLN A 193 6.35 7.55 9.59
C GLN A 193 7.86 7.64 9.31
N GLU A 194 8.67 6.98 10.13
CA GLU A 194 10.13 6.94 9.96
C GLU A 194 10.56 6.43 8.58
N LEU A 195 9.83 5.44 8.06
CA LEU A 195 10.10 4.83 6.77
C LEU A 195 9.67 5.74 5.61
N LEU A 196 8.56 6.48 5.75
CA LEU A 196 8.16 7.50 4.77
C LEU A 196 9.16 8.66 4.73
N ASP A 197 9.60 9.14 5.89
CA ASP A 197 10.59 10.22 6.01
C ASP A 197 11.93 9.79 5.40
N LYS A 198 12.36 8.56 5.65
CA LYS A 198 13.55 7.97 5.04
C LYS A 198 13.43 7.92 3.52
N TRP A 199 12.33 7.41 2.97
CA TRP A 199 12.15 7.39 1.51
C TRP A 199 12.12 8.80 0.91
N GLN A 200 11.56 9.77 1.62
CA GLN A 200 11.54 11.15 1.14
C GLN A 200 12.95 11.76 1.15
N ALA A 201 13.73 11.54 2.20
CA ALA A 201 15.13 11.96 2.27
C ALA A 201 15.97 11.29 1.18
N GLU A 202 15.82 9.98 0.97
CA GLU A 202 16.51 9.25 -0.11
C GLU A 202 16.15 9.81 -1.49
N ARG A 203 14.88 10.12 -1.74
CA ARG A 203 14.44 10.74 -3.01
C ARG A 203 15.07 12.11 -3.22
N ASN A 204 15.08 12.96 -2.19
CA ASN A 204 15.68 14.29 -2.25
C ASN A 204 17.20 14.20 -2.48
N GLU A 205 17.88 13.28 -1.77
CA GLU A 205 19.31 13.03 -1.92
C GLU A 205 19.66 12.55 -3.34
N ILE A 206 18.89 11.61 -3.89
CA ILE A 206 19.06 11.15 -5.27
C ILE A 206 18.87 12.30 -6.27
N GLN A 207 17.90 13.18 -6.02
CA GLN A 207 17.63 14.32 -6.88
C GLN A 207 18.75 15.37 -6.83
N GLU A 208 19.26 15.68 -5.63
CA GLU A 208 20.38 16.62 -5.43
C GLU A 208 21.70 16.08 -6.00
N LYS A 209 21.97 14.78 -5.81
CA LYS A 209 23.18 14.12 -6.29
C LYS A 209 23.08 13.64 -7.74
N ASN A 210 22.03 14.01 -8.46
CA ASN A 210 21.87 13.62 -9.85
C ASN A 210 22.92 14.32 -10.73
N ILE A 211 23.96 13.57 -11.12
CA ILE A 211 25.03 14.03 -12.02
C ILE A 211 24.50 14.24 -13.45
N ASN A 212 23.44 13.53 -13.83
CA ASN A 212 22.91 13.61 -15.18
C ASN A 212 22.28 14.98 -15.43
N ARG A 213 22.79 15.66 -16.47
CA ARG A 213 22.31 16.97 -16.93
C ARG A 213 20.82 16.96 -17.30
N PHE A 214 20.30 15.83 -17.78
CA PHE A 214 18.91 15.71 -18.23
C PHE A 214 18.11 14.79 -17.31
N SER A 215 17.19 15.37 -16.55
CA SER A 215 16.20 14.59 -15.79
C SER A 215 15.01 14.18 -16.65
N TRP A 216 14.34 13.09 -16.29
CA TRP A 216 13.12 12.64 -17.00
C TRP A 216 12.04 13.72 -17.00
N GLU A 217 11.83 14.37 -15.86
CA GLU A 217 10.90 15.49 -15.72
C GLU A 217 11.23 16.63 -16.69
N TYR A 218 12.51 17.01 -16.81
CA TYR A 218 12.96 18.07 -17.71
C TYR A 218 12.73 17.70 -19.19
N LEU A 219 13.06 16.46 -19.58
CA LEU A 219 12.88 16.00 -20.96
C LEU A 219 11.41 16.01 -21.38
N VAL A 220 10.54 15.48 -20.52
CA VAL A 220 9.11 15.39 -20.81
C VAL A 220 8.46 16.77 -20.80
N ARG A 221 8.73 17.63 -19.80
CA ARG A 221 8.09 18.95 -19.75
C ARG A 221 8.45 19.86 -20.91
N ASN A 222 9.69 19.78 -21.39
CA ASN A 222 10.16 20.62 -22.50
C ASN A 222 9.89 20.01 -23.89
N ASN A 223 9.09 18.94 -23.96
CA ASN A 223 8.77 18.25 -25.22
C ASN A 223 10.02 17.92 -26.06
N PHE A 224 11.09 17.44 -25.42
CA PHE A 224 12.32 17.08 -26.14
C PHE A 224 12.03 16.05 -27.22
N MET A 225 12.57 16.28 -28.42
CA MET A 225 12.36 15.40 -29.59
C MET A 225 10.89 15.14 -29.92
N ASN A 226 9.99 16.08 -29.59
CA ASN A 226 8.55 15.96 -29.81
C ASN A 226 7.93 14.72 -29.13
N CYS A 227 8.41 14.38 -27.93
CA CYS A 227 7.94 13.22 -27.16
C CYS A 227 6.45 13.27 -26.78
N HIS A 228 5.84 14.47 -26.72
CA HIS A 228 4.40 14.65 -26.46
C HIS A 228 3.51 13.99 -27.50
N ARG A 229 4.01 13.70 -28.70
CA ARG A 229 3.27 12.89 -29.68
C ARG A 229 2.95 11.48 -29.15
N TYR A 230 3.78 10.94 -28.26
CA TYR A 230 3.69 9.58 -27.72
C TYR A 230 3.30 9.55 -26.24
N ALA A 231 3.32 10.70 -25.56
CA ALA A 231 3.00 10.83 -24.15
C ALA A 231 1.57 11.36 -23.97
N ASP A 232 0.88 10.87 -22.95
CA ASP A 232 -0.42 11.40 -22.54
C ASP A 232 -0.24 12.56 -21.56
N PHE A 233 -1.30 13.35 -21.35
CA PHE A 233 -1.34 14.45 -20.38
C PHE A 233 -0.83 14.02 -18.99
N TYR A 234 -1.26 12.85 -18.51
CA TYR A 234 -0.86 12.31 -17.21
C TYR A 234 0.62 11.92 -17.14
N ASP A 235 1.21 11.48 -18.25
CA ASP A 235 2.64 11.17 -18.28
C ASP A 235 3.48 12.46 -18.13
N ILE A 236 2.95 13.59 -18.61
CA ILE A 236 3.56 14.92 -18.49
C ILE A 236 3.36 15.50 -17.09
N GLU A 237 2.14 15.43 -16.55
CA GLU A 237 1.78 15.93 -15.22
C GLU A 237 2.59 15.21 -14.12
N PHE A 238 2.67 13.88 -14.20
CA PHE A 238 3.34 13.04 -13.21
C PHE A 238 4.80 12.70 -13.55
N ALA A 239 5.40 13.38 -14.54
CA ALA A 239 6.77 13.11 -14.99
C ALA A 239 7.81 13.14 -13.85
N ARG A 240 7.62 13.97 -12.81
CA ARG A 240 8.52 14.05 -11.65
C ARG A 240 8.71 12.73 -10.91
N TYR A 241 7.70 11.86 -10.96
CA TYR A 241 7.70 10.59 -10.25
C TYR A 241 8.23 9.44 -11.13
N GLY A 242 8.49 9.69 -12.41
CA GLY A 242 9.10 8.75 -13.35
C GLY A 242 8.11 8.04 -14.29
N PRO A 243 8.61 7.20 -15.22
CA PRO A 243 7.83 6.63 -16.32
C PRO A 243 6.90 5.46 -15.95
N LYS A 244 7.01 4.90 -14.72
CA LYS A 244 6.33 3.65 -14.32
C LYS A 244 4.94 3.85 -13.66
N ILE A 245 4.31 5.01 -13.82
CA ILE A 245 3.12 5.41 -13.03
C ILE A 245 1.85 5.35 -13.88
N ARG A 246 1.68 4.21 -14.55
CA ARG A 246 0.48 3.94 -15.33
C ARG A 246 -0.41 2.95 -14.60
#